data_AF-A0A3D5BZ81-F1
#
_entry.id   AF-A0A3D5BZ81-F1
#
_cell.length_a   1.000
_cell.length_b   1.000
_cell.length_c   1.000
_cell.angle_alpha   90.00
_cell.angle_beta   90.00
_cell.angle_gamma   90.00
#
_symmetry.space_group_name_H-M   'P 1'
#
loop_
_entity.id
_entity.type
_entity.pdbx_description
1 polymer ?
#
loop_
_entity_poly.entity_id
_entity_poly.type
_entity_poly.pdbx_seq_one_letter_code
_entity_poly.pdbx_strand_id
1 'polypeptide(L)'
;MNERKSIHNIFIKIGLILGIVILFFVIFAIHKETVKKDQIQAEIDKLKAEADKTSRENSKLQEKIDFFSSREYMETEARDKLNLKSPDEKVVIVKKNIVSREAISEAPDKEIKENNSKPNIANHMKWWNYFFKY
;
A
#
# COMPACT_ATOMS: atom_id res chain seq x y z
N MET A 1 -55.08 -1.41 -70.31
CA MET A 1 -54.72 -2.35 -69.21
C MET A 1 -53.45 -1.98 -68.44
N ASN A 2 -52.67 -0.98 -68.87
CA ASN A 2 -51.43 -0.54 -68.19
C ASN A 2 -51.63 0.41 -66.99
N GLU A 3 -52.63 1.30 -67.06
CA GLU A 3 -52.92 2.28 -66.00
C GLU A 3 -53.14 1.62 -64.63
N ARG A 4 -53.93 0.52 -64.59
CA ARG A 4 -54.26 -0.20 -63.34
C ARG A 4 -53.05 -0.91 -62.68
N LYS A 5 -52.05 -1.31 -63.46
CA LYS A 5 -50.79 -1.87 -62.90
C LYS A 5 -49.89 -0.78 -62.34
N SER A 6 -49.91 0.42 -62.93
CA SER A 6 -49.09 1.55 -62.49
C SER A 6 -49.53 2.05 -61.11
N ILE A 7 -50.83 2.27 -60.89
CA ILE A 7 -51.35 2.68 -59.57
C ILE A 7 -51.05 1.65 -58.47
N HIS A 8 -51.19 0.35 -58.74
CA HIS A 8 -50.87 -0.70 -57.78
C HIS A 8 -49.39 -0.67 -57.35
N ASN A 9 -48.48 -0.48 -58.31
CA ASN A 9 -47.05 -0.38 -58.03
C ASN A 9 -46.71 0.89 -57.23
N ILE A 10 -47.43 2.00 -57.44
CA ILE A 10 -47.29 3.24 -56.67
C ILE A 10 -47.73 3.02 -55.21
N PHE A 11 -48.86 2.34 -54.98
CA PHE A 11 -49.31 2.00 -53.62
C PHE A 11 -48.32 1.08 -52.88
N ILE A 12 -47.75 0.08 -53.56
CA ILE A 12 -46.72 -0.78 -52.99
C ILE A 12 -45.49 0.03 -52.59
N LYS A 13 -45.01 0.91 -53.49
CA LYS A 13 -43.87 1.79 -53.21
C LYS A 13 -44.14 2.73 -52.03
N ILE A 14 -45.34 3.31 -51.94
CA ILE A 14 -45.75 4.16 -50.82
C ILE A 14 -45.73 3.38 -49.50
N GLY A 15 -46.26 2.16 -49.48
CA GLY A 15 -46.28 1.32 -48.27
C GLY A 15 -44.88 0.92 -47.83
N LEU A 16 -43.98 0.64 -48.78
CA LEU A 16 -42.59 0.31 -48.51
C LEU A 16 -41.82 1.51 -47.95
N ILE A 17 -42.04 2.71 -48.49
CA ILE A 17 -41.48 3.96 -47.95
C ILE A 17 -42.01 4.22 -46.53
N LEU A 18 -43.32 4.06 -46.29
CA LEU A 18 -43.91 4.22 -44.97
C LEU A 18 -43.30 3.24 -43.96
N GLY A 19 -43.11 1.98 -44.35
CA GLY A 19 -42.47 0.96 -43.52
C GLY A 19 -41.02 1.32 -43.17
N ILE A 20 -40.26 1.85 -44.13
CA ILE A 20 -38.90 2.35 -43.89
C ILE A 20 -38.91 3.53 -42.91
N VAL A 21 -39.84 4.48 -43.06
CA VAL A 21 -39.95 5.64 -42.16
C VAL A 21 -40.26 5.19 -40.72
N ILE A 22 -41.19 4.25 -40.55
CA ILE A 22 -41.52 3.68 -39.24
C ILE A 22 -40.30 2.96 -38.64
N LEU A 23 -39.58 2.19 -39.46
CA LEU A 23 -38.38 1.48 -39.02
C LEU A 23 -37.30 2.47 -38.53
N PHE A 24 -37.05 3.55 -39.28
CA PHE A 24 -36.13 4.60 -38.85
C PHE A 24 -36.57 5.27 -37.55
N PHE A 25 -37.86 5.52 -37.38
CA PHE A 25 -38.40 6.11 -36.15
C PHE A 25 -38.17 5.21 -34.93
N VAL A 26 -38.39 3.90 -35.08
CA VAL A 26 -38.13 2.92 -34.00
C VAL A 26 -36.64 2.86 -33.67
N ILE A 27 -35.76 2.78 -34.66
CA ILE A 27 -34.31 2.77 -34.45
C ILE A 27 -33.86 4.05 -33.73
N PHE A 28 -34.37 5.21 -34.15
CA PHE A 28 -34.04 6.50 -33.52
C PHE A 28 -34.51 6.58 -32.06
N ALA A 29 -35.73 6.10 -31.78
CA ALA A 29 -36.27 6.07 -30.42
C ALA A 29 -35.43 5.20 -29.49
N ILE A 30 -35.00 4.02 -29.96
CA ILE A 30 -34.12 3.12 -29.20
C ILE A 30 -32.76 3.77 -28.96
N HIS A 31 -32.16 4.36 -29.99
CA HIS A 31 -30.83 4.98 -29.88
C HIS A 31 -30.79 6.10 -28.85
N LYS A 32 -31.84 6.93 -28.81
CA LYS A 32 -31.97 8.02 -27.83
C LYS A 32 -32.03 7.52 -26.39
N GLU A 33 -32.67 6.37 -26.16
CA GLU A 33 -32.81 5.79 -24.82
C GLU A 33 -31.52 5.12 -24.36
N THR A 34 -30.81 4.43 -25.26
CA THR A 34 -29.53 3.79 -24.96
C THR A 34 -28.48 4.81 -24.53
N VAL A 35 -28.36 5.93 -25.24
CA VAL A 35 -27.37 6.98 -24.90
C VAL A 35 -27.61 7.56 -23.50
N LYS A 36 -28.87 7.77 -23.12
CA LYS A 36 -29.22 8.25 -21.77
C LYS A 36 -28.87 7.23 -20.69
N LYS A 37 -29.17 5.95 -20.95
CA LYS A 37 -28.87 4.88 -20.02
C LYS A 37 -27.38 4.75 -19.76
N ASP A 38 -26.55 4.88 -20.79
CA ASP A 38 -25.10 4.78 -20.66
C ASP A 38 -24.52 5.95 -19.86
N GLN A 39 -25.03 7.17 -20.06
CA GLN A 39 -24.65 8.34 -19.26
C GLN A 39 -24.99 8.17 -17.79
N ILE A 40 -26.20 7.70 -17.48
CA ILE A 40 -26.65 7.46 -16.12
C ILE A 40 -25.80 6.34 -15.48
N GLN A 41 -25.52 5.26 -16.20
CA GLN A 41 -24.70 4.17 -15.69
C GLN A 41 -23.27 4.63 -15.39
N ALA A 42 -22.68 5.44 -16.28
CA ALA A 42 -21.35 6.01 -16.05
C ALA A 42 -21.32 6.93 -14.81
N GLU A 43 -22.39 7.70 -14.58
CA GLU A 43 -22.51 8.56 -13.39
C GLU A 43 -22.66 7.73 -12.11
N ILE A 44 -23.45 6.65 -12.14
CA ILE A 44 -23.57 5.70 -11.04
C ILE A 44 -22.21 5.06 -10.72
N ASP A 45 -21.49 4.60 -11.74
CA ASP A 45 -20.19 3.96 -11.56
C ASP A 45 -19.16 4.94 -11.00
N LYS A 46 -19.16 6.19 -11.46
CA LYS A 46 -18.32 7.27 -10.92
C LYS A 46 -18.63 7.54 -9.44
N LEU A 47 -19.92 7.71 -9.10
CA LEU A 47 -20.35 7.96 -7.72
C LEU A 47 -19.98 6.79 -6.80
N LYS A 48 -20.13 5.55 -7.28
CA LYS A 48 -19.73 4.36 -6.53
C LYS A 48 -18.22 4.31 -6.28
N ALA A 49 -17.41 4.61 -7.30
CA ALA A 49 -15.96 4.68 -7.15
C ALA A 49 -15.53 5.77 -6.15
N GLU A 50 -16.20 6.92 -6.15
CA GLU A 50 -15.94 8.01 -5.20
C GLU A 50 -16.34 7.65 -3.76
N ALA A 51 -17.46 6.95 -3.58
CA ALA A 51 -17.88 6.43 -2.28
C ALA A 51 -16.88 5.38 -1.74
N ASP A 52 -16.46 4.44 -2.60
CA ASP A 52 -15.47 3.42 -2.24
C ASP A 52 -14.12 4.03 -1.86
N LYS A 53 -13.67 5.04 -2.63
CA LYS A 53 -12.46 5.81 -2.30
C LYS A 53 -12.57 6.49 -0.95
N THR A 54 -13.66 7.22 -0.71
CA THR A 54 -13.91 7.93 0.56
C THR A 54 -13.96 6.95 1.74
N SER A 55 -14.61 5.80 1.58
CA SER A 55 -14.66 4.75 2.61
C SER A 55 -13.26 4.22 2.96
N ARG A 56 -12.43 3.94 1.95
CA ARG A 56 -11.04 3.51 2.14
C ARG A 56 -10.20 4.57 2.82
N GLU A 57 -10.36 5.83 2.44
CA GLU A 57 -9.65 6.96 3.08
C GLU A 57 -10.05 7.08 4.55
N ASN A 58 -11.34 7.01 4.86
CA ASN A 58 -11.83 7.05 6.23
C ASN A 58 -11.25 5.90 7.07
N SER A 59 -11.26 4.66 6.55
CA SER A 59 -10.66 3.51 7.23
C SER A 59 -9.16 3.70 7.50
N LYS A 60 -8.40 4.25 6.55
CA LYS A 60 -6.97 4.56 6.74
C LYS A 60 -6.75 5.66 7.77
N LEU A 61 -7.62 6.66 7.82
CA LEU A 61 -7.55 7.72 8.83
C LEU A 61 -7.82 7.13 10.22
N GLN A 62 -8.80 6.24 10.35
CA GLN A 62 -9.09 5.56 11.60
C GLN A 62 -7.89 4.73 12.09
N GLU A 63 -7.28 3.94 11.21
CA GLU A 63 -6.07 3.16 11.54
C GLU A 63 -4.93 4.05 12.06
N LYS A 64 -4.74 5.24 11.46
CA LYS A 64 -3.75 6.21 11.93
C LYS A 64 -4.10 6.78 13.30
N ILE A 65 -5.37 7.10 13.55
CA ILE A 65 -5.84 7.57 14.85
C ILE A 65 -5.57 6.49 15.91
N ASP A 66 -5.89 5.23 15.61
CA ASP A 66 -5.68 4.12 16.52
C ASP A 66 -4.19 3.91 16.80
N PHE A 67 -3.33 4.02 15.78
CA PHE A 67 -1.87 3.96 15.95
C PHE A 67 -1.35 5.10 16.82
N PHE A 68 -1.74 6.36 16.57
CA PHE A 68 -1.25 7.51 17.34
C PHE A 68 -1.81 7.57 18.77
N SER A 69 -2.97 6.95 19.02
CA SER A 69 -3.54 6.80 20.36
C SER A 69 -3.01 5.59 21.12
N SER A 70 -2.23 4.72 20.46
CA SER A 70 -1.61 3.56 21.11
C SER A 70 -0.64 3.99 22.21
N ARG A 71 -0.55 3.16 23.27
CA ARG A 71 0.38 3.42 24.39
C ARG A 71 1.83 3.33 23.94
N GLU A 72 2.11 2.45 22.98
CA GLU A 72 3.42 2.23 22.39
C GLU A 72 3.92 3.50 21.68
N TYR A 73 3.05 4.16 20.91
CA TYR A 73 3.38 5.44 20.28
C TYR A 73 3.61 6.54 21.30
N MET A 74 2.73 6.65 22.31
CA MET A 74 2.89 7.62 23.39
C MET A 74 4.18 7.40 24.20
N GLU A 75 4.54 6.16 24.48
CA GLU A 75 5.78 5.82 25.19
C GLU A 75 7.01 6.16 24.36
N THR A 76 7.00 5.84 23.07
CA THR A 76 8.09 6.19 22.14
C THR A 76 8.29 7.70 22.07
N GLU A 77 7.21 8.47 21.90
CA GLU A 77 7.26 9.93 21.89
C GLU A 77 7.72 10.53 23.23
N ALA A 78 7.30 9.97 24.37
CA ALA A 78 7.74 10.41 25.69
C ALA A 78 9.23 10.12 25.93
N ARG A 79 9.74 8.98 25.44
CA ARG A 79 11.17 8.64 25.47
C ARG A 79 11.98 9.60 24.60
N ASP A 80 11.57 9.80 23.36
CA ASP A 80 12.32 10.58 22.38
C ASP A 80 12.30 12.08 22.68
N LYS A 81 11.14 12.64 23.02
CA LYS A 81 10.98 14.09 23.19
C LYS A 81 11.22 14.57 24.60
N LEU A 82 10.88 13.76 25.60
CA LEU A 82 10.93 14.15 27.00
C LEU A 82 12.03 13.44 27.78
N ASN A 83 12.79 12.53 27.14
CA ASN A 83 13.79 11.68 27.79
C ASN A 83 13.22 10.94 29.02
N LEU A 84 11.93 10.63 28.98
CA LEU A 84 11.24 9.91 30.05
C LEU A 84 11.50 8.42 29.89
N LYS A 85 11.51 7.71 31.03
CA LYS A 85 11.68 6.26 31.10
C LYS A 85 10.47 5.65 31.77
N SER A 86 10.18 4.39 31.46
CA SER A 86 9.07 3.70 32.10
C SER A 86 9.37 3.45 33.59
N PRO A 87 8.36 3.47 34.47
CA PRO A 87 8.58 3.35 35.92
C PRO A 87 9.31 2.06 36.36
N ASP A 88 9.19 1.02 35.56
CA ASP A 88 9.77 -0.32 35.71
C ASP A 88 11.15 -0.49 35.04
N GLU A 89 11.67 0.55 34.38
CA GLU A 89 12.93 0.50 33.65
C GLU A 89 14.16 0.81 34.52
N LYS A 90 15.11 -0.14 34.57
CA LYS A 90 16.38 0.01 35.29
C LYS A 90 17.49 0.50 34.35
N VAL A 91 17.91 1.76 34.53
CA VAL A 91 19.03 2.36 33.82
C VAL A 91 20.35 1.94 34.48
N VAL A 92 21.21 1.22 33.75
CA VAL A 92 22.55 0.85 34.21
C VAL A 92 23.58 1.80 33.59
N ILE A 93 24.19 2.62 34.42
CA ILE A 93 25.29 3.49 34.00
C ILE A 93 26.58 2.69 34.03
N VAL A 94 27.07 2.27 32.87
CA VAL A 94 28.39 1.61 32.77
C VAL A 94 29.46 2.70 32.88
N LYS A 95 29.98 2.89 34.10
CA LYS A 95 31.23 3.63 34.27
C LYS A 95 32.34 2.76 33.69
N LYS A 96 32.88 3.15 32.55
CA LYS A 96 34.17 2.65 32.08
C LYS A 96 35.19 3.10 33.12
N ASN A 97 35.45 2.26 34.11
CA ASN A 97 36.64 2.37 34.93
C ASN A 97 37.78 2.28 33.93
N ILE A 98 38.32 3.44 33.55
CA ILE A 98 39.64 3.52 32.95
C ILE A 98 40.53 3.12 34.12
N VAL A 99 40.72 1.81 34.29
CA VAL A 99 41.75 1.28 35.15
C VAL A 99 43.04 1.75 34.49
N SER A 100 43.54 2.90 34.95
CA SER A 100 44.91 3.31 34.69
C SER A 100 45.78 2.13 35.04
N ARG A 101 46.38 1.55 34.00
CA ARG A 101 47.24 0.39 34.07
C ARG A 101 48.61 0.79 34.61
N GLU A 102 48.65 1.45 35.76
CA GLU A 102 49.88 1.96 36.38
C GLU A 102 49.76 1.91 37.91
N ALA A 103 49.41 0.74 38.44
CA ALA A 103 49.72 0.37 39.81
C ALA A 103 49.51 -1.14 39.90
N ILE A 104 50.60 -1.90 39.78
CA ILE A 104 50.91 -3.21 40.37
C ILE A 104 52.03 -3.79 39.49
N SER A 105 53.27 -3.51 39.87
CA SER A 105 54.43 -4.34 39.53
C SER A 105 55.56 -4.03 40.51
N GLU A 106 55.63 -4.82 41.59
CA GLU A 106 56.90 -5.26 42.17
C GLU A 106 56.81 -6.76 42.50
N ALA A 107 57.35 -7.56 41.57
CA ALA A 107 57.98 -8.89 41.71
C ALA A 107 57.16 -10.15 42.16
N PRO A 108 57.66 -11.38 41.89
CA PRO A 108 58.36 -11.88 40.69
C PRO A 108 57.75 -13.20 40.13
N ASP A 109 58.01 -13.42 38.84
CA ASP A 109 58.06 -14.69 38.08
C ASP A 109 57.31 -15.92 38.62
N LYS A 110 56.19 -16.24 37.94
CA LYS A 110 55.90 -17.61 37.50
C LYS A 110 55.36 -17.58 36.07
N GLU A 111 56.19 -18.05 35.15
CA GLU A 111 55.80 -18.36 33.78
C GLU A 111 54.67 -19.40 33.76
N ILE A 112 53.52 -19.04 33.19
CA ILE A 112 52.60 -20.00 32.59
C ILE A 112 52.43 -19.59 31.13
N LYS A 113 53.14 -20.30 30.26
CA LYS A 113 52.99 -20.21 28.81
C LYS A 113 51.63 -20.82 28.44
N GLU A 114 50.62 -19.97 28.24
CA GLU A 114 49.41 -20.37 27.52
C GLU A 114 49.46 -19.82 26.10
N ASN A 115 50.00 -20.65 25.22
CA ASN A 115 50.10 -20.42 23.79
C ASN A 115 48.71 -20.65 23.17
N ASN A 116 47.85 -19.65 23.20
CA ASN A 116 46.59 -19.63 22.44
C ASN A 116 46.48 -18.32 21.69
N SER A 117 47.33 -18.17 20.67
CA SER A 117 47.15 -17.18 19.62
C SER A 117 45.85 -17.49 18.86
N LYS A 118 44.71 -17.05 19.39
CA LYS A 118 43.50 -16.93 18.59
C LYS A 118 43.83 -15.90 17.50
N PRO A 119 43.78 -16.26 16.21
CA PRO A 119 44.07 -15.31 15.15
C PRO A 119 43.12 -14.11 15.30
N ASN A 120 43.66 -12.90 15.22
CA ASN A 120 42.87 -11.68 15.18
C ASN A 120 42.13 -11.62 13.85
N ILE A 121 41.04 -12.38 13.76
CA ILE A 121 40.18 -12.45 12.60
C ILE A 121 39.31 -11.20 12.63
N ALA A 122 39.41 -10.39 11.57
CA ALA A 122 38.58 -9.21 11.38
C ALA A 122 37.09 -9.59 11.39
N ASN A 123 36.25 -8.71 11.93
CA ASN A 123 34.84 -9.04 12.20
C ASN A 123 34.05 -9.45 10.94
N HIS A 124 34.35 -8.87 9.78
CA HIS A 124 33.72 -9.26 8.51
C HIS A 124 33.97 -10.74 8.16
N MET A 125 35.15 -11.25 8.48
CA MET A 125 35.56 -12.62 8.17
C MET A 125 34.92 -13.63 9.12
N LYS A 126 34.54 -13.21 10.34
CA LYS A 126 33.73 -14.02 11.26
C LYS A 126 32.32 -14.23 10.70
N TRP A 127 31.69 -13.18 10.20
CA TRP A 127 30.37 -13.25 9.59
C TRP A 127 30.37 -14.11 8.33
N TRP A 128 31.37 -13.95 7.47
CA TRP A 128 31.52 -14.78 6.28
C TRP A 128 31.59 -16.28 6.63
N ASN A 129 32.40 -16.64 7.62
CA ASN A 129 32.49 -18.03 8.10
C ASN A 129 31.18 -18.54 8.69
N TYR A 130 30.40 -17.70 9.37
CA TYR A 130 29.11 -18.10 9.92
C TYR A 130 28.07 -18.41 8.84
N PHE A 131 28.03 -17.62 7.77
CA PHE A 131 27.00 -17.76 6.74
C PHE A 131 27.34 -18.76 5.63
N PHE A 132 28.62 -19.00 5.35
CA PHE A 132 29.03 -19.72 4.15
C PHE A 132 29.99 -20.89 4.39
N LYS A 133 30.33 -21.20 5.65
CA LYS A 133 31.19 -22.34 5.97
C LYS A 133 30.38 -23.46 6.62
N TYR A 134 29.94 -24.41 5.78
CA TYR A 134 29.55 -25.77 6.13
C TYR A 134 30.57 -26.75 5.55
#